data_AF-A0AAI7ZE86-F1
#
_entry.id   AF-A0AAI7ZE86-F1
#
_cell.length_a   1.000
_cell.length_b   1.000
_cell.length_c   1.000
_cell.angle_alpha   90.00
_cell.angle_beta   90.00
_cell.angle_gamma   90.00
#
_symmetry.space_group_name_H-M   'P 1'
#
loop_
_entity.id
_entity.type
_entity.pdbx_description
1 polymer ?
#
loop_
_entity_poly.entity_id
_entity_poly.type
_entity_poly.pdbx_seq_one_letter_code
_entity_poly.pdbx_strand_id
1 'polypeptide(L)'
;MAAQNVGAGLWSRVDAVARTGIAANFLMTGLLIVLLIVFDRWTLALFLPEGSATLEVARHLNHIAIWSFLLFGVSFVVSGVVRATGAVIPPLLILAFSLWGVRVPLANVLLPHLGADAVWWSFPISSACSMLLSLAYYRWGGWRKARMLTTPTHPAELAAAAEVPAHPASPVADPAPLTDAPGGPRAPQR
;
A
#
# COMPACT_ATOMS: atom_id res chain seq x y z
N MET A 1 -0.36 3.35 -11.68
CA MET A 1 0.26 2.57 -12.78
C MET A 1 -0.13 1.09 -12.76
N ALA A 2 0.17 0.31 -11.71
CA ALA A 2 -0.18 -1.13 -11.69
C ALA A 2 -1.68 -1.39 -11.90
N ALA A 3 -2.56 -0.75 -11.11
CA ALA A 3 -4.01 -0.89 -11.23
C ALA A 3 -4.56 -0.47 -12.62
N GLN A 4 -4.03 0.60 -13.19
CA GLN A 4 -4.42 1.06 -14.53
C GLN A 4 -4.03 0.04 -15.61
N ASN A 5 -2.81 -0.51 -15.55
CA ASN A 5 -2.36 -1.53 -16.50
C ASN A 5 -3.14 -2.84 -16.34
N VAL A 6 -3.49 -3.21 -15.11
CA VAL A 6 -4.36 -4.35 -14.82
C VAL A 6 -5.75 -4.13 -15.42
N GLY A 7 -6.36 -2.96 -15.19
CA GLY A 7 -7.67 -2.60 -15.76
C GLY A 7 -7.68 -2.59 -17.29
N ALA A 8 -6.55 -2.22 -17.92
CA ALA A 8 -6.35 -2.26 -19.37
C ALA A 8 -5.93 -3.64 -19.92
N GLY A 9 -5.74 -4.67 -19.08
CA GLY A 9 -5.29 -6.00 -19.49
C GLY A 9 -3.83 -6.08 -19.98
N LEU A 10 -3.02 -5.05 -19.74
CA LEU A 10 -1.64 -4.93 -20.23
C LEU A 10 -0.64 -5.63 -19.28
N TRP A 11 -0.72 -6.96 -19.19
CA TRP A 11 0.05 -7.77 -18.23
C TRP A 11 1.57 -7.64 -18.35
N SER A 12 2.11 -7.47 -19.56
CA SER A 12 3.54 -7.23 -19.77
C SER A 12 4.03 -5.95 -19.08
N ARG A 13 3.19 -4.91 -19.06
CA ARG A 13 3.46 -3.65 -18.34
C ARG A 13 3.30 -3.80 -16.84
N VAL A 14 2.43 -4.68 -16.37
CA VAL A 14 2.32 -5.01 -14.93
C VAL A 14 3.62 -5.64 -14.43
N ASP A 15 4.16 -6.61 -15.18
CA ASP A 15 5.44 -7.25 -14.84
C ASP A 15 6.62 -6.25 -14.91
N ALA A 16 6.61 -5.31 -15.86
CA ALA A 16 7.58 -4.23 -15.92
C ALA A 16 7.48 -3.28 -14.71
N VAL A 17 6.26 -2.90 -14.31
CA VAL A 17 6.04 -2.07 -13.11
C VAL A 17 6.53 -2.78 -11.85
N ALA A 18 6.30 -4.08 -11.70
CA ALA A 18 6.81 -4.86 -10.58
C ALA A 18 8.35 -4.83 -10.53
N ARG A 19 9.01 -5.10 -11.67
CA ARG A 19 10.48 -5.09 -11.77
C ARG A 19 11.07 -3.71 -11.48
N THR A 20 10.53 -2.65 -12.08
CA THR A 20 10.99 -1.28 -11.83
C THR A 20 10.73 -0.86 -10.39
N GLY A 21 9.60 -1.26 -9.81
CA GLY A 21 9.31 -1.03 -8.39
C GLY A 21 10.30 -1.73 -7.46
N ILE A 22 10.69 -2.96 -7.77
CA ILE A 22 11.73 -3.68 -7.01
C ILE A 22 13.06 -2.97 -7.16
N ALA A 23 13.48 -2.59 -8.38
CA ALA A 23 14.73 -1.86 -8.59
C ALA A 23 14.74 -0.51 -7.84
N ALA A 24 13.64 0.24 -7.89
CA ALA A 24 13.49 1.49 -7.15
C ALA A 24 13.55 1.27 -5.63
N ASN A 25 12.99 0.17 -5.13
CA ASN A 25 13.12 -0.21 -3.73
C ASN A 25 14.58 -0.43 -3.35
N PHE A 26 15.29 -1.25 -4.12
CA PHE A 26 16.71 -1.51 -3.86
C PHE A 26 17.55 -0.22 -3.87
N LEU A 27 17.28 0.68 -4.81
CA LEU A 27 17.98 1.96 -4.89
C LEU A 27 17.65 2.89 -3.71
N MET A 28 16.37 3.15 -3.47
CA MET A 28 15.94 4.14 -2.46
C MET A 28 16.17 3.62 -1.04
N THR A 29 15.71 2.40 -0.74
CA THR A 29 15.89 1.77 0.56
C THR A 29 17.36 1.47 0.79
N GLY A 30 18.08 0.94 -0.21
CA GLY A 30 19.52 0.66 -0.09
C GLY A 30 20.34 1.91 0.16
N LEU A 31 20.07 3.01 -0.55
CA LEU A 31 20.71 4.30 -0.30
C LEU A 31 20.46 4.78 1.13
N LEU A 32 19.21 4.71 1.61
CA LEU A 32 18.87 5.12 2.97
C LEU A 32 19.57 4.24 4.02
N ILE A 33 19.64 2.93 3.81
CA ILE A 33 20.37 2.00 4.67
C ILE A 33 21.85 2.38 4.75
N VAL A 34 22.49 2.62 3.62
CA VAL A 34 23.91 3.01 3.57
C VAL A 34 24.13 4.32 4.32
N LEU A 35 23.29 5.33 4.11
CA LEU A 35 23.38 6.61 4.84
C LEU A 35 23.22 6.39 6.35
N LEU A 36 22.25 5.58 6.77
CA LEU A 36 22.02 5.30 8.19
C LEU A 36 23.16 4.51 8.84
N ILE A 37 23.88 3.66 8.09
CA ILE A 37 25.06 2.95 8.58
C ILE A 37 26.26 3.90 8.68
N VAL A 38 26.49 4.74 7.65
CA VAL A 38 27.61 5.69 7.62
C VAL A 38 27.47 6.76 8.70
N PHE A 39 26.26 7.25 8.92
CA PHE A 39 25.95 8.27 9.92
C PHE A 39 25.33 7.68 11.20
N ASP A 40 25.57 6.40 11.48
CA ASP A 40 24.90 5.68 12.57
C ASP A 40 25.14 6.32 13.95
N ARG A 41 26.36 6.76 14.25
CA ARG A 41 26.73 7.47 15.49
C ARG A 41 25.93 8.75 15.66
N TRP A 42 25.84 9.59 14.62
CA TRP A 42 25.10 10.85 14.65
C TRP A 42 23.60 10.61 14.78
N THR A 43 23.08 9.64 14.04
CA THR A 43 21.66 9.29 14.08
C THR A 43 21.25 8.77 15.46
N LEU A 44 22.06 7.91 16.08
CA LEU A 44 21.77 7.36 17.40
C LEU A 44 22.02 8.36 18.53
N ALA A 45 22.97 9.30 18.37
CA ALA A 45 23.21 10.38 19.32
C ALA A 45 22.02 11.34 19.46
N LEU A 46 21.08 11.36 18.50
CA LEU A 46 19.81 12.11 18.66
C LEU A 46 18.90 11.50 19.74
N PHE A 47 19.09 10.22 20.07
CA PHE A 47 18.24 9.48 21.01
C PHE A 47 18.98 9.05 22.28
N LEU A 48 20.31 8.94 22.23
CA LEU A 48 21.13 8.48 23.35
C LEU A 48 22.03 9.60 23.90
N PRO A 49 22.23 9.66 25.23
CA PRO A 49 23.22 10.56 25.84
C PRO A 49 24.64 10.29 25.35
N GLU A 50 25.45 11.35 25.27
CA GLU A 50 26.86 11.28 24.87
C GLU A 50 27.65 10.34 25.80
N GLY A 51 28.47 9.45 25.22
CA GLY A 51 29.33 8.53 25.98
C GLY A 51 28.64 7.27 26.55
N SER A 52 27.37 7.03 26.22
CA SER A 52 26.64 5.84 26.67
C SER A 52 27.21 4.53 26.08
N ALA A 53 27.44 3.53 26.94
CA ALA A 53 27.77 2.16 26.52
C ALA A 53 26.67 1.51 25.66
N THR A 54 25.44 2.03 25.72
CA THR A 54 24.30 1.57 24.91
C THR A 54 24.46 1.94 23.43
N LEU A 55 25.31 2.92 23.09
CA LEU A 55 25.53 3.34 21.71
C LEU A 55 26.06 2.18 20.84
N GLU A 56 27.11 1.48 21.29
CA GLU A 56 27.70 0.40 20.51
C GLU A 56 26.76 -0.81 20.40
N VAL A 57 25.97 -1.08 21.45
CA VAL A 57 24.92 -2.11 21.41
C VAL A 57 23.84 -1.74 20.39
N ALA A 58 23.34 -0.51 20.41
CA ALA A 58 22.34 -0.04 19.46
C ALA A 58 22.86 -0.08 18.01
N ARG A 59 24.13 0.28 17.79
CA ARG A 59 24.79 0.18 16.47
C ARG A 59 24.84 -1.26 15.98
N HIS A 60 25.29 -2.19 16.83
CA HIS A 60 25.37 -3.61 16.49
C HIS A 60 24.00 -4.16 16.06
N LEU A 61 22.98 -3.92 16.87
CA LEU A 61 21.63 -4.40 16.63
C LEU A 61 20.99 -3.78 15.38
N ASN A 62 21.19 -2.47 15.19
CA ASN A 62 20.74 -1.77 13.99
C ASN A 62 21.39 -2.37 12.74
N HIS A 63 22.69 -2.67 12.77
CA HIS A 63 23.40 -3.21 11.62
C HIS A 63 22.88 -4.59 11.19
N ILE A 64 22.38 -5.39 12.14
CA ILE A 64 21.71 -6.67 11.86
C ILE A 64 20.32 -6.42 11.24
N ALA A 65 19.53 -5.55 11.87
CA ALA A 65 18.11 -5.41 11.55
C ALA A 65 17.85 -4.60 10.29
N ILE A 66 18.69 -3.61 9.98
CA ILE A 66 18.39 -2.60 8.96
C ILE A 66 18.31 -3.20 7.55
N TRP A 67 19.07 -4.25 7.26
CA TRP A 67 19.02 -4.95 5.98
C TRP A 67 17.69 -5.67 5.73
N SER A 68 16.94 -5.98 6.79
CA SER A 68 15.62 -6.62 6.67
C SER A 68 14.62 -5.76 5.89
N PHE A 69 14.73 -4.43 5.97
CA PHE A 69 13.85 -3.49 5.27
C PHE A 69 13.96 -3.59 3.75
N LEU A 70 15.15 -3.96 3.24
CA LEU A 70 15.35 -4.17 1.81
C LEU A 70 14.51 -5.36 1.31
N LEU A 71 14.59 -6.49 2.03
CA LEU A 71 13.84 -7.71 1.71
C LEU A 71 12.35 -7.49 1.90
N PHE A 72 11.97 -6.87 3.02
CA PHE A 72 10.58 -6.58 3.34
C PHE A 72 9.96 -5.64 2.31
N GLY A 73 10.73 -4.66 1.85
CA GLY A 73 10.35 -3.74 0.80
C GLY A 73 9.94 -4.45 -0.51
N VAL A 74 10.66 -5.51 -0.91
CA VAL A 74 10.28 -6.32 -2.07
C VAL A 74 8.90 -6.95 -1.87
N SER A 75 8.62 -7.50 -0.69
CA SER A 75 7.28 -8.02 -0.35
C SER A 75 6.20 -6.96 -0.51
N PHE A 76 6.47 -5.71 -0.11
CA PHE A 76 5.53 -4.60 -0.23
C PHE A 76 5.25 -4.23 -1.69
N VAL A 77 6.29 -4.17 -2.53
CA VAL A 77 6.14 -3.89 -3.97
C VAL A 77 5.28 -4.98 -4.62
N VAL A 78 5.65 -6.24 -4.42
CA VAL A 78 4.94 -7.38 -5.00
C VAL A 78 3.49 -7.44 -4.51
N SER A 79 3.30 -7.30 -3.19
CA SER A 79 1.97 -7.25 -2.59
C SER A 79 1.14 -6.08 -3.13
N GLY A 80 1.74 -4.92 -3.36
CA GLY A 80 1.07 -3.77 -3.96
C GLY A 80 0.57 -4.06 -5.38
N VAL A 81 1.37 -4.72 -6.20
CA VAL A 81 0.98 -5.14 -7.56
C VAL A 81 -0.15 -6.17 -7.51
N VAL A 82 -0.05 -7.18 -6.64
CA VAL A 82 -1.09 -8.19 -6.46
C VAL A 82 -2.40 -7.57 -5.98
N ARG A 83 -2.36 -6.67 -4.99
CA ARG A 83 -3.56 -5.97 -4.51
C ARG A 83 -4.23 -5.12 -5.59
N ALA A 84 -3.46 -4.64 -6.57
CA ALA A 84 -4.00 -3.87 -7.69
C ALA A 84 -4.94 -4.68 -8.60
N THR A 85 -4.95 -6.02 -8.52
CA THR A 85 -5.95 -6.88 -9.19
C THR A 85 -7.21 -7.14 -8.37
N GLY A 86 -7.25 -6.66 -7.12
CA GLY A 86 -8.30 -6.95 -6.15
C GLY A 86 -7.98 -8.15 -5.24
N ALA A 87 -6.89 -8.88 -5.48
CA ALA A 87 -6.44 -9.97 -4.61
C ALA A 87 -5.77 -9.43 -3.33
N VAL A 88 -6.56 -9.05 -2.33
CA VAL A 88 -6.03 -8.45 -1.08
C VAL A 88 -5.77 -9.46 0.05
N ILE A 89 -6.53 -10.55 0.08
CA ILE A 89 -6.43 -11.57 1.14
C ILE A 89 -5.08 -12.29 1.13
N PRO A 90 -4.54 -12.76 -0.02
CA PRO A 90 -3.28 -13.49 0.01
C PRO A 90 -2.08 -12.66 0.50
N PRO A 91 -1.87 -11.41 0.04
CA PRO A 91 -0.84 -10.54 0.63
C PRO A 91 -1.00 -10.31 2.13
N LEU A 92 -2.25 -10.18 2.61
CA LEU A 92 -2.53 -10.01 4.04
C LEU A 92 -2.13 -11.26 4.84
N LEU A 93 -2.51 -12.45 4.37
CA LEU A 93 -2.16 -13.71 5.02
C LEU A 93 -0.65 -13.95 5.03
N ILE A 94 0.05 -13.64 3.94
CA ILE A 94 1.51 -13.73 3.87
C ILE A 94 2.16 -12.80 4.90
N LEU A 95 1.69 -11.56 5.00
CA LEU A 95 2.18 -10.60 5.99
C LEU A 95 1.92 -11.09 7.42
N ALA A 96 0.69 -11.52 7.72
CA ALA A 96 0.30 -12.02 9.03
C ALA A 96 1.11 -13.26 9.44
N PHE A 97 1.25 -14.23 8.53
CA PHE A 97 2.07 -15.42 8.76
C PHE A 97 3.54 -15.06 8.99
N SER A 98 4.10 -14.15 8.21
CA SER A 98 5.51 -13.74 8.36
C SER A 98 5.77 -13.04 9.69
N LEU A 99 4.82 -12.24 10.18
CA LEU A 99 4.92 -11.57 11.48
C LEU A 99 4.64 -12.52 12.64
N TRP A 100 3.48 -13.18 12.66
CA TRP A 100 3.03 -13.94 13.82
C TRP A 100 3.46 -15.41 13.77
N GLY A 101 3.48 -16.01 12.59
CA GLY A 101 3.86 -17.41 12.40
C GLY A 101 5.36 -17.64 12.32
N VAL A 102 6.13 -16.65 11.86
CA VAL A 102 7.59 -16.77 11.71
C VAL A 102 8.34 -15.89 12.71
N ARG A 103 8.10 -14.58 12.74
CA ARG A 103 8.91 -13.66 13.57
C ARG A 103 8.83 -13.99 15.06
N VAL A 104 7.61 -14.07 15.60
CA VAL A 104 7.40 -14.28 17.05
C VAL A 104 7.92 -15.64 17.52
N PRO A 105 7.61 -16.77 16.86
CA PRO A 105 8.13 -18.07 17.29
C PRO A 105 9.64 -18.15 17.15
N LEU A 106 10.21 -17.62 16.06
CA LEU A 106 11.64 -17.64 15.84
C LEU A 106 12.39 -16.80 16.90
N ALA A 107 11.86 -15.63 17.27
CA ALA A 107 12.42 -14.83 18.36
C ALA A 107 12.41 -15.62 19.69
N ASN A 108 11.32 -16.31 20.02
CA ASN A 108 11.22 -17.11 21.25
C ASN A 108 12.17 -18.32 21.25
N VAL A 109 12.36 -18.98 20.10
CA VAL A 109 13.26 -20.14 19.98
C VAL A 109 14.72 -19.72 20.02
N LEU A 110 15.09 -18.58 19.43
CA LEU A 110 16.47 -18.09 19.46
C LEU A 110 16.84 -17.39 20.78
N LEU A 111 15.85 -16.93 21.56
CA LEU A 111 16.07 -16.19 22.80
C LEU A 111 17.02 -16.90 23.79
N PRO A 112 16.89 -18.21 24.06
CA PRO A 112 17.76 -18.92 24.99
C PRO A 112 19.21 -19.05 24.49
N HIS A 113 19.44 -18.94 23.19
CA HIS A 113 20.75 -19.15 22.57
C HIS A 113 21.49 -17.85 22.29
N LEU A 114 20.77 -16.79 21.93
CA LEU A 114 21.33 -15.53 21.42
C LEU A 114 20.95 -14.32 22.27
N GLY A 115 20.12 -14.49 23.31
CA GLY A 115 19.69 -13.37 24.16
C GLY A 115 18.97 -12.29 23.36
N ALA A 116 19.37 -11.03 23.55
CA ALA A 116 18.75 -9.89 22.88
C ALA A 116 18.86 -9.95 21.34
N ASP A 117 19.93 -10.54 20.80
CA ASP A 117 20.18 -10.64 19.35
C ASP A 117 19.13 -11.53 18.66
N ALA A 118 18.51 -12.46 19.40
CA ALA A 118 17.45 -13.32 18.90
C ALA A 118 16.28 -12.52 18.30
N VAL A 119 15.90 -11.43 18.97
CA VAL A 119 14.81 -10.56 18.52
C VAL A 119 15.20 -9.88 17.22
N TRP A 120 16.43 -9.40 17.11
CA TRP A 120 16.90 -8.66 15.94
C TRP A 120 17.14 -9.56 14.73
N TRP A 121 17.61 -10.80 14.94
CA TRP A 121 17.71 -11.81 13.88
C TRP A 121 16.35 -12.29 13.38
N SER A 122 15.29 -12.20 14.19
CA SER A 122 13.94 -12.53 13.74
C SER A 122 13.43 -11.60 12.63
N PHE A 123 13.89 -10.34 12.57
CA PHE A 123 13.49 -9.37 11.54
C PHE A 123 13.95 -9.75 10.12
N PRO A 124 15.25 -9.96 9.84
CA PRO A 124 15.72 -10.35 8.51
C PRO A 124 15.16 -11.70 8.09
N ILE A 125 15.05 -12.67 9.00
CA ILE A 125 14.50 -14.00 8.69
C ILE A 125 13.01 -13.93 8.32
N SER A 126 12.21 -13.21 9.13
CA SER A 126 10.80 -12.95 8.83
C SER A 126 10.61 -12.19 7.51
N SER A 127 11.46 -11.19 7.25
CA SER A 127 11.40 -10.39 6.03
C SER A 127 11.78 -11.19 4.79
N ALA A 128 12.80 -12.05 4.89
CA ALA A 128 13.17 -13.00 3.85
C ALA A 128 12.03 -13.99 3.58
N CYS A 129 11.40 -14.53 4.62
CA CYS A 129 10.24 -15.42 4.48
C CYS A 129 9.08 -14.72 3.77
N SER A 130 8.75 -13.49 4.18
CA SER A 130 7.73 -12.66 3.54
C SER A 130 8.02 -12.41 2.07
N MET A 131 9.28 -12.11 1.74
CA MET A 131 9.73 -11.86 0.37
C MET A 131 9.58 -13.11 -0.49
N LEU A 132 10.06 -14.26 0.00
CA LEU A 132 9.97 -15.53 -0.70
C LEU A 132 8.52 -15.95 -0.94
N LEU A 133 7.67 -15.87 0.09
CA LEU A 133 6.24 -16.18 -0.02
C LEU A 133 5.53 -15.24 -1.01
N SER A 134 5.83 -13.94 -0.95
CA SER A 134 5.24 -12.95 -1.85
C SER A 134 5.66 -13.20 -3.30
N LEU A 135 6.95 -13.47 -3.55
CA LEU A 135 7.47 -13.80 -4.88
C LEU A 135 6.93 -15.13 -5.40
N ALA A 136 6.84 -16.15 -4.55
CA ALA A 136 6.25 -17.44 -4.90
C ALA A 136 4.77 -17.27 -5.30
N TYR A 137 4.01 -16.52 -4.51
CA TYR A 137 2.62 -16.20 -4.83
C TYR A 137 2.49 -15.36 -6.11
N TYR A 138 3.39 -14.41 -6.34
CA TYR A 138 3.41 -13.63 -7.58
C TYR A 138 3.74 -14.49 -8.81
N ARG A 139 4.59 -15.50 -8.68
CA ARG A 139 4.99 -16.33 -9.82
C ARG A 139 4.05 -17.49 -10.12
N TRP A 140 3.51 -18.13 -9.08
CA TRP A 140 2.68 -19.34 -9.21
C TRP A 140 1.24 -19.15 -8.76
N GLY A 141 0.92 -18.05 -8.08
CA GLY A 141 -0.43 -17.79 -7.58
C GLY A 141 -1.41 -17.42 -8.69
N GLY A 142 -2.68 -17.74 -8.47
CA GLY A 142 -3.80 -17.38 -9.36
C GLY A 142 -4.24 -15.91 -9.29
N TRP A 143 -3.40 -14.98 -8.81
CA TRP A 143 -3.76 -13.58 -8.56
C TRP A 143 -4.23 -12.81 -9.81
N ARG A 144 -3.79 -13.24 -11.00
CA ARG A 144 -4.24 -12.70 -12.29
C ARG A 144 -5.72 -12.99 -12.58
N LYS A 145 -6.31 -13.98 -11.90
CA LYS A 145 -7.73 -14.36 -12.04
C LYS A 145 -8.65 -13.57 -11.11
N ALA A 146 -8.09 -12.89 -10.10
CA ALA A 146 -8.88 -12.02 -9.24
C ALA A 146 -9.37 -10.81 -10.04
N ARG A 147 -10.64 -10.48 -9.90
CA ARG A 147 -11.25 -9.28 -10.49
C ARG A 147 -11.75 -8.39 -9.36
N MET A 148 -11.47 -7.09 -9.47
CA MET A 148 -12.27 -6.09 -8.76
C MET A 148 -13.72 -6.21 -9.27
N LEU A 149 -14.67 -6.14 -8.35
CA LEU A 149 -16.08 -6.47 -8.53
C LEU A 149 -16.68 -5.98 -9.86
N THR A 150 -17.58 -6.81 -10.40
CA THR A 150 -18.35 -6.63 -11.63
C THR A 150 -18.80 -5.18 -11.83
N THR A 151 -18.43 -4.58 -12.96
CA THR A 151 -19.03 -3.34 -13.46
C THR A 151 -20.56 -3.49 -13.40
N PRO A 152 -21.32 -2.57 -12.78
CA PRO A 152 -22.77 -2.64 -12.77
C PRO A 152 -23.25 -2.78 -14.21
N THR A 153 -23.84 -3.92 -14.55
CA THR A 153 -24.29 -4.23 -15.91
C THR A 153 -25.60 -3.49 -16.24
N HIS A 154 -26.23 -2.86 -15.25
CA HIS A 154 -27.43 -2.06 -15.43
C HIS A 154 -27.10 -0.56 -15.58
N PRO A 155 -27.49 0.09 -16.69
CA PRO A 155 -27.32 1.54 -16.90
C PRO A 155 -27.92 2.40 -15.77
N ALA A 156 -28.96 1.91 -15.10
CA ALA A 156 -29.62 2.60 -13.99
C ALA A 156 -28.75 2.68 -12.73
N GLU A 157 -27.93 1.66 -12.44
CA GLU A 157 -27.01 1.68 -11.28
C GLU A 157 -25.81 2.60 -11.53
N LEU A 158 -25.35 2.69 -12.79
CA LEU A 158 -24.30 3.63 -13.19
C LEU A 158 -24.77 5.09 -13.11
N ALA A 159 -26.01 5.37 -13.50
CA ALA A 159 -26.60 6.70 -13.38
C ALA A 159 -26.76 7.13 -11.91
N ALA A 160 -27.31 6.26 -11.06
CA ALA A 160 -27.51 6.55 -9.65
C ALA A 160 -26.20 6.77 -8.87
N ALA A 161 -25.12 6.04 -9.21
CA ALA A 161 -23.82 6.22 -8.55
C ALA A 161 -23.07 7.48 -9.02
N ALA A 162 -23.38 8.00 -10.21
CA ALA A 162 -22.77 9.20 -10.78
C ALA A 162 -23.56 10.48 -10.48
N GLU A 163 -24.82 10.37 -10.06
CA GLU A 163 -25.61 11.48 -9.56
C GLU A 163 -25.03 11.94 -8.21
N VAL A 164 -24.23 13.02 -8.24
CA VAL A 164 -24.03 13.87 -7.07
C VAL A 164 -25.42 14.35 -6.66
N PRO A 165 -25.91 14.08 -5.44
CA PRO A 165 -27.23 14.55 -5.02
C PRO A 165 -27.28 16.05 -5.25
N ALA A 166 -28.11 16.49 -6.21
CA ALA A 166 -28.30 17.91 -6.45
C ALA A 166 -28.82 18.49 -5.13
N HIS A 167 -28.03 19.35 -4.49
CA HIS A 167 -28.56 20.17 -3.42
C HIS A 167 -29.76 20.94 -4.00
N PRO A 168 -30.88 21.03 -3.27
CA PRO A 168 -32.02 21.82 -3.72
C PRO A 168 -31.50 23.22 -4.10
N ALA A 169 -31.96 23.75 -5.23
CA ALA A 169 -31.51 25.04 -5.74
C ALA A 169 -31.56 26.08 -4.61
N SER A 170 -30.44 26.77 -4.41
CA SER A 170 -30.35 27.80 -3.37
C SER A 170 -31.49 28.81 -3.57
N PRO A 171 -32.25 29.17 -2.53
CA PRO A 171 -33.41 30.07 -2.62
C PRO A 171 -33.03 31.50 -3.06
N VAL A 172 -31.75 31.79 -3.29
CA VAL A 172 -31.25 33.06 -3.82
C VAL A 172 -31.49 33.20 -5.33
N ALA A 173 -31.77 32.10 -6.04
CA ALA A 173 -32.12 32.11 -7.46
C ALA A 173 -33.65 32.04 -7.68
N ASP A 174 -34.39 32.92 -7.00
CA ASP A 174 -35.78 33.19 -7.39
C ASP A 174 -35.75 34.24 -8.52
N PRO A 175 -36.17 33.93 -9.76
CA PRO A 175 -36.44 34.98 -10.73
C PRO A 175 -37.61 35.79 -10.18
N ALA A 176 -37.34 37.06 -9.91
CA ALA A 176 -38.27 38.05 -9.37
C ALA A 176 -39.71 37.89 -9.89
N PRO A 177 -40.74 38.17 -9.07
CA PRO A 177 -42.11 38.12 -9.53
C PRO A 177 -42.31 39.21 -10.59
N LEU A 178 -42.61 38.79 -11.83
CA LEU A 178 -43.05 39.71 -12.87
C LEU A 178 -44.42 40.27 -12.47
N THR A 179 -44.40 41.49 -11.93
CA THR A 179 -45.57 42.33 -11.74
C THR A 179 -46.12 42.79 -13.10
N ASP A 180 -47.45 42.78 -13.17
CA ASP A 180 -48.36 43.57 -14.01
C ASP A 180 -48.61 43.21 -15.49
N ALA A 181 -49.89 42.86 -15.71
CA ALA A 181 -50.68 42.76 -16.95
C ALA A 181 -50.87 44.15 -17.63
N PRO A 182 -51.71 44.38 -18.68
CA PRO A 182 -52.68 43.50 -19.38
C PRO A 182 -52.79 43.68 -20.93
N GLY A 183 -53.53 42.80 -21.62
CA GLY A 183 -54.23 43.19 -22.87
C GLY A 183 -54.38 42.12 -23.95
N GLY A 184 -55.63 41.81 -24.33
CA GLY A 184 -55.98 41.34 -25.68
C GLY A 184 -56.83 40.06 -25.75
N PRO A 185 -58.01 40.07 -26.40
CA PRO A 185 -59.08 39.11 -26.13
C PRO A 185 -58.98 37.79 -26.93
N ARG A 186 -59.47 36.72 -26.29
CA ARG A 186 -59.74 35.40 -26.88
C ARG A 186 -60.87 35.50 -27.92
N ALA A 187 -60.68 34.91 -29.10
CA ALA A 187 -61.75 34.59 -30.04
C ALA A 187 -62.04 33.06 -30.01
N PRO A 188 -63.30 32.63 -30.20
CA PRO A 188 -63.74 31.29 -29.86
C PRO A 188 -63.59 30.28 -31.00
N GLN A 189 -63.51 29.02 -30.58
CA GLN A 189 -63.48 27.80 -31.37
C GLN A 189 -64.70 27.65 -32.29
N ARG A 190 -64.46 27.19 -33.52
CA ARG A 190 -65.34 26.29 -34.27
C ARG A 190 -64.51 25.31 -35.08
#